data_AF-A0A0C3A469-F1
#
_entry.id   AF-A0A0C3A469-F1
#
_cell.length_a   1.000
_cell.length_b   1.000
_cell.length_c   1.000
_cell.angle_alpha   90.00
_cell.angle_beta   90.00
_cell.angle_gamma   90.00
#
_symmetry.space_group_name_H-M   'P 1'
#
loop_
_entity.id
_entity.type
_entity.pdbx_description
1 polymer ?
#
loop_
_entity_poly.entity_id
_entity_poly.type
_entity_poly.pdbx_seq_one_letter_code
_entity_poly.pdbx_strand_id
1 'polypeptide(L)'
;MRLKPFEDVVTEYGAVVLRVCRAVVGPVDAEDAWSETFIAAMRAYPDLNPDANIEAWLVTIAHRKAIDITRVRARVAVPTDEVPELPTRIGVPGTWDHELWDALEQLPLKQRAAVAYHFLGGLPYAEIADILGNTPAAARRAGADGIATLRRTYLSATAAEGSRS
;
A
#
# COMPACT_ATOMS: atom_id res chain seq x y z
N MET A 1 -17.90 19.96 14.52
CA MET A 1 -16.43 19.87 14.67
C MET A 1 -15.79 20.43 13.41
N ARG A 2 -14.73 21.25 13.50
CA ARG A 2 -14.03 21.78 12.31
C ARG A 2 -12.91 20.83 11.93
N LEU A 3 -12.76 20.52 10.65
CA LEU A 3 -11.64 19.74 10.14
C LEU A 3 -10.31 20.43 10.51
N LYS A 4 -9.30 19.63 10.88
CA LYS A 4 -7.94 20.13 11.12
C LYS A 4 -7.32 20.68 9.81
N PRO A 5 -6.36 21.61 9.86
CA PRO A 5 -5.58 22.00 8.69
C PRO A 5 -5.08 20.79 7.89
N PHE A 6 -5.11 20.88 6.57
CA PHE A 6 -4.72 19.75 5.72
C PHE A 6 -3.23 19.39 5.90
N GLU A 7 -2.37 20.36 6.18
CA GLU A 7 -0.96 20.13 6.50
C GLU A 7 -0.74 19.21 7.72
N ASP A 8 -1.63 19.26 8.71
CA ASP A 8 -1.61 18.35 9.87
C ASP A 8 -1.99 16.93 9.44
N VAL A 9 -2.94 16.79 8.52
CA VAL A 9 -3.32 15.50 7.92
C VAL A 9 -2.13 14.89 7.18
N VAL A 10 -1.40 15.68 6.39
CA VAL A 10 -0.21 15.19 5.67
C VAL A 10 0.88 14.78 6.66
N THR A 11 1.12 15.60 7.68
CA THR A 11 2.12 15.32 8.72
C THR A 11 1.82 14.03 9.48
N GLU A 12 0.55 13.81 9.84
CA GLU A 12 0.12 12.67 10.65
C GLU A 12 0.07 11.36 9.85
N TYR A 13 -0.50 11.38 8.65
CA TYR A 13 -0.78 10.15 7.89
C TYR A 13 0.19 9.92 6.72
N GLY A 14 1.01 10.91 6.34
CA GLY A 14 1.87 10.83 5.17
C GLY A 14 2.77 9.61 5.15
N ALA A 15 3.43 9.30 6.28
CA ALA A 15 4.31 8.14 6.38
C ALA A 15 3.56 6.80 6.31
N VAL A 16 2.35 6.72 6.89
CA VAL A 16 1.49 5.53 6.81
C VAL A 16 1.04 5.29 5.38
N VAL A 17 0.49 6.32 4.73
CA VAL A 17 0.02 6.24 3.34
C VAL A 17 1.16 5.87 2.41
N LEU A 18 2.38 6.39 2.60
CA LEU A 18 3.53 6.03 1.77
C LEU A 18 3.90 4.55 1.94
N ARG A 19 3.91 4.02 3.17
CA ARG A 19 4.13 2.59 3.42
C ARG A 19 3.07 1.74 2.75
N VAL A 20 1.81 2.16 2.79
CA VAL A 20 0.70 1.48 2.10
C VAL A 20 0.86 1.54 0.58
N CYS A 21 1.19 2.70 0.00
CA CYS A 21 1.43 2.84 -1.44
C CYS A 21 2.57 1.91 -1.88
N ARG A 22 3.72 1.96 -1.19
CA ARG A 22 4.83 1.03 -1.42
C ARG A 22 4.31 -0.40 -1.39
N ALA A 23 3.57 -0.77 -0.33
CA ALA A 23 3.04 -2.13 -0.11
C ALA A 23 2.22 -2.68 -1.27
N VAL A 24 1.51 -1.79 -1.98
CA VAL A 24 0.55 -2.19 -3.02
C VAL A 24 1.15 -2.07 -4.42
N VAL A 25 1.78 -0.94 -4.76
CA VAL A 25 2.27 -0.63 -6.12
C VAL A 25 3.79 -0.82 -6.30
N GLY A 26 4.51 -1.13 -5.23
CA GLY A 26 5.97 -1.28 -5.24
C GLY A 26 6.71 0.06 -5.15
N PRO A 27 8.05 0.03 -4.99
CA PRO A 27 8.84 1.21 -4.66
C PRO A 27 8.88 2.27 -5.75
N VAL A 28 8.82 1.87 -7.03
CA VAL A 28 8.93 2.78 -8.19
C VAL A 28 7.75 3.75 -8.26
N ASP A 29 6.52 3.23 -8.11
CA ASP A 29 5.30 4.05 -8.29
C ASP A 29 4.77 4.61 -6.97
N ALA A 30 5.39 4.28 -5.83
CA ALA A 30 4.83 4.62 -4.52
C ALA A 30 4.81 6.12 -4.22
N GLU A 31 5.88 6.84 -4.57
CA GLU A 31 5.94 8.29 -4.34
C GLU A 31 4.93 9.04 -5.20
N ASP A 32 4.71 8.58 -6.43
CA ASP A 32 3.70 9.12 -7.32
C ASP A 32 2.29 8.81 -6.81
N ALA A 33 2.01 7.54 -6.48
CA ALA A 33 0.74 7.14 -5.88
C ALA A 33 0.43 7.91 -4.59
N TRP A 34 1.44 8.15 -3.75
CA TRP A 34 1.33 8.98 -2.54
C TRP A 34 0.97 10.43 -2.89
N SER A 35 1.70 11.03 -3.84
CA SER A 35 1.48 12.42 -4.26
C SER A 35 0.08 12.61 -4.85
N GLU A 36 -0.33 11.73 -5.75
CA GLU A 36 -1.67 11.74 -6.32
C GLU A 36 -2.76 11.55 -5.27
N THR A 37 -2.52 10.69 -4.27
CA THR A 37 -3.43 10.47 -3.14
C THR A 37 -3.65 11.77 -2.37
N PHE A 38 -2.58 12.46 -1.97
CA PHE A 38 -2.70 13.70 -1.20
C PHE A 38 -3.22 14.87 -2.03
N ILE A 39 -2.94 14.94 -3.33
CA ILE A 39 -3.56 15.93 -4.23
C ILE A 39 -5.07 15.71 -4.32
N ALA A 40 -5.50 14.46 -4.50
CA ALA A 40 -6.93 14.13 -4.55
C ALA A 40 -7.61 14.37 -3.20
N ALA A 41 -6.95 13.98 -2.10
CA ALA A 41 -7.43 14.23 -0.75
C ALA A 41 -7.57 15.73 -0.48
N MET A 42 -6.57 16.56 -0.80
CA MET A 42 -6.62 18.01 -0.58
C MET A 42 -7.84 18.66 -1.24
N ARG A 43 -8.23 18.19 -2.44
CA ARG A 43 -9.39 18.69 -3.17
C ARG A 43 -10.72 18.27 -2.54
N ALA A 44 -10.80 17.05 -2.02
CA ALA A 44 -12.02 16.49 -1.44
C ALA A 44 -12.16 16.77 0.06
N TYR A 45 -11.07 17.14 0.74
CA TYR A 45 -11.02 17.34 2.19
C TYR A 45 -12.01 18.37 2.72
N PRO A 46 -12.28 19.52 2.06
CA PRO A 46 -13.26 20.48 2.56
C PRO A 46 -14.68 19.91 2.75
N ASP A 47 -15.04 18.89 1.98
CA ASP A 47 -16.36 18.24 2.01
C ASP A 47 -16.37 16.95 2.85
N LEU A 48 -15.23 16.58 3.45
CA LEU A 48 -15.12 15.38 4.27
C LEU A 48 -15.97 15.53 5.54
N ASN A 49 -16.73 14.49 5.88
CA ASN A 49 -17.44 14.43 7.15
C ASN A 49 -16.42 14.56 8.30
N PRO A 50 -16.58 15.53 9.23
CA PRO A 50 -15.67 15.70 10.36
C PRO A 50 -15.50 14.47 11.27
N ASP A 51 -16.48 13.55 11.27
CA ASP A 51 -16.46 12.32 12.05
C ASP A 51 -15.92 11.12 11.26
N ALA A 52 -15.47 11.33 10.01
CA ALA A 52 -14.90 10.26 9.19
C ALA A 52 -13.55 9.78 9.74
N ASN A 53 -13.29 8.48 9.59
CA ASN A 53 -11.96 7.93 9.79
C ASN A 53 -11.05 8.40 8.64
N ILE A 54 -10.24 9.44 8.91
CA ILE A 54 -9.34 10.05 7.92
C ILE A 54 -8.34 9.03 7.37
N GLU A 55 -7.83 8.12 8.21
CA GLU A 55 -6.88 7.09 7.77
C GLU A 55 -7.54 6.14 6.77
N ALA A 56 -8.71 5.59 7.09
CA ALA A 56 -9.46 4.73 6.18
C ALA A 56 -9.82 5.44 4.88
N TRP A 57 -10.21 6.72 4.97
CA TRP A 57 -10.51 7.55 3.80
C TRP A 57 -9.27 7.77 2.91
N LEU A 58 -8.11 8.10 3.48
CA LEU A 58 -6.86 8.23 2.72
C LEU A 58 -6.44 6.91 2.08
N VAL A 59 -6.54 5.79 2.80
CA VAL A 59 -6.26 4.45 2.24
C VAL A 59 -7.23 4.11 1.12
N THR A 60 -8.50 4.53 1.20
CA THR A 60 -9.48 4.36 0.12
C THR A 60 -9.04 5.10 -1.15
N ILE A 61 -8.56 6.35 -1.01
CA ILE A 61 -8.05 7.12 -2.15
C ILE A 61 -6.80 6.44 -2.73
N ALA A 62 -5.85 6.06 -1.88
CA ALA A 62 -4.64 5.35 -2.30
C ALA A 62 -4.95 4.02 -3.01
N HIS A 63 -5.95 3.27 -2.54
CA HIS A 63 -6.41 2.04 -3.17
C HIS A 63 -6.87 2.25 -4.61
N ARG A 64 -7.69 3.29 -4.85
CA ARG A 64 -8.16 3.63 -6.20
C ARG A 64 -7.00 3.95 -7.13
N LYS A 65 -6.03 4.74 -6.65
CA LYS A 65 -4.80 5.07 -7.39
C LYS A 65 -3.97 3.83 -7.70
N ALA A 66 -3.81 2.94 -6.73
CA ALA A 66 -3.09 1.69 -6.92
C ALA A 66 -3.76 0.77 -7.96
N ILE A 67 -5.09 0.70 -7.99
CA ILE A 67 -5.82 -0.04 -9.03
C ILE A 67 -5.53 0.55 -10.42
N ASP A 68 -5.59 1.87 -10.55
CA ASP A 68 -5.35 2.55 -11.82
C ASP A 68 -3.93 2.28 -12.35
N ILE A 69 -2.91 2.43 -11.49
CA ILE A 69 -1.51 2.14 -11.80
C ILE A 69 -1.33 0.68 -12.23
N THR A 70 -1.86 -0.26 -11.44
CA THR A 70 -1.77 -1.70 -11.74
C THR A 70 -2.43 -2.04 -13.08
N ARG A 71 -3.56 -1.40 -13.40
CA ARG A 71 -4.26 -1.58 -14.66
C ARG A 71 -3.48 -1.03 -15.85
N VAL A 72 -2.78 0.10 -15.67
CA VAL A 72 -1.89 0.66 -16.70
C VAL A 72 -0.70 -0.26 -16.94
N ARG A 73 0.00 -0.72 -15.89
CA ARG A 73 1.12 -1.68 -15.99
C ARG A 73 0.73 -2.94 -16.76
N ALA A 74 -0.42 -3.54 -16.44
CA ALA A 74 -0.92 -4.72 -17.13
C ALA A 74 -1.20 -4.50 -18.64
N ARG A 75 -1.46 -3.25 -19.06
CA ARG A 75 -1.66 -2.89 -20.47
C ARG A 75 -0.35 -2.53 -21.18
N VAL A 76 0.62 -1.99 -20.45
CA VAL A 76 1.90 -1.50 -20.97
C VAL A 76 2.96 -2.60 -21.04
N ALA A 77 2.79 -3.73 -20.34
CA ALA A 77 3.66 -4.91 -20.39
C ALA A 77 3.71 -5.58 -21.79
N VAL A 78 4.27 -4.85 -22.75
CA VAL A 78 5.03 -5.32 -23.90
C VAL A 78 6.48 -5.47 -23.39
N PRO A 79 7.20 -6.56 -23.69
CA PRO A 79 8.51 -6.81 -23.08
C PRO A 79 9.51 -5.74 -23.49
N THR A 80 10.01 -4.95 -22.54
CA THR A 80 11.20 -4.12 -22.69
C THR A 80 12.14 -4.40 -21.52
N ASP A 81 13.32 -4.92 -21.86
CA ASP A 81 14.38 -5.44 -20.98
C ASP A 81 15.15 -4.36 -20.19
N GLU A 82 14.49 -3.32 -19.68
CA GLU A 82 15.18 -2.32 -18.85
C GLU A 82 14.32 -1.92 -17.64
N VAL A 83 14.77 -2.36 -16.46
CA VAL A 83 14.29 -1.87 -15.16
C VAL A 83 15.11 -0.61 -14.84
N PRO A 84 14.49 0.58 -14.73
CA PRO A 84 15.22 1.76 -14.27
C PRO A 84 15.45 1.67 -12.76
N GLU A 85 16.71 1.60 -12.33
CA GLU A 85 17.07 1.92 -10.96
C GLU A 85 16.91 3.42 -10.72
N LEU A 86 15.89 3.81 -9.95
CA LEU A 86 15.70 5.19 -9.50
C LEU A 86 15.83 5.26 -7.97
N PRO A 87 16.78 6.06 -7.44
CA PRO A 87 16.92 6.24 -6.00
C PRO A 87 15.80 7.14 -5.46
N THR A 88 14.90 6.53 -4.69
CA THR A 88 13.82 7.15 -3.92
C THR A 88 14.39 8.06 -2.82
N ARG A 89 14.15 9.38 -2.89
CA ARG A 89 14.48 10.34 -1.81
C ARG A 89 13.19 10.88 -1.21
N ILE A 90 12.58 10.11 -0.30
CA ILE A 90 11.88 10.55 0.92
C ILE A 90 11.53 9.29 1.74
N GLY A 91 12.07 9.24 2.96
CA GLY A 91 11.97 8.10 3.88
C GLY A 91 13.37 7.67 4.32
N VAL A 92 13.66 7.76 5.62
CA VAL A 92 14.98 7.53 6.22
C VAL A 92 15.63 6.21 5.72
N PRO A 93 16.95 6.18 5.46
CA PRO A 93 17.67 5.05 4.87
C PRO A 93 17.83 3.89 5.85
N GLY A 94 17.57 2.67 5.37
CA GLY A 94 17.86 1.45 6.11
C GLY A 94 16.96 0.29 5.66
N THR A 95 17.36 -0.36 4.57
CA THR A 95 17.01 -1.76 4.24
C THR A 95 15.52 -2.12 4.36
N TRP A 96 14.65 -1.49 3.56
CA TRP A 96 13.42 -2.21 3.22
C TRP A 96 13.83 -3.37 2.33
N ASP A 97 13.62 -4.57 2.86
CA ASP A 97 14.07 -5.81 2.26
C ASP A 97 13.47 -5.98 0.86
N HIS A 98 14.30 -5.95 -0.18
CA HIS A 98 13.87 -6.25 -1.54
C HIS A 98 13.15 -7.61 -1.58
N GLU A 99 13.53 -8.55 -0.73
CA GLU A 99 12.87 -9.86 -0.63
C GLU A 99 11.44 -9.75 -0.08
N LEU A 100 11.17 -8.81 0.84
CA LEU A 100 9.81 -8.55 1.32
C LEU A 100 8.95 -7.95 0.21
N TRP A 101 9.54 -7.06 -0.60
CA TRP A 101 8.87 -6.50 -1.77
C TRP A 101 8.50 -7.56 -2.78
N ASP A 102 9.47 -8.38 -3.16
CA ASP A 102 9.27 -9.47 -4.12
C ASP A 102 8.20 -10.44 -3.59
N ALA A 103 8.26 -10.79 -2.31
CA ALA A 103 7.26 -11.65 -1.68
C ALA A 103 5.86 -11.04 -1.67
N LEU A 104 5.73 -9.73 -1.41
CA LEU A 104 4.46 -9.01 -1.52
C LEU A 104 3.97 -8.96 -2.97
N GLU A 105 4.88 -8.80 -3.94
CA GLU A 105 4.57 -8.75 -5.35
C GLU A 105 4.01 -10.09 -5.88
N GLN A 106 4.42 -11.21 -5.29
CA GLN A 106 3.84 -12.52 -5.62
C GLN A 106 2.43 -12.73 -5.06
N LEU A 107 1.95 -11.90 -4.13
CA LEU A 107 0.60 -12.02 -3.61
C LEU A 107 -0.45 -11.53 -4.62
N PRO A 108 -1.61 -12.22 -4.73
CA PRO A 108 -2.79 -11.67 -5.37
C PRO A 108 -3.13 -10.29 -4.78
N LEU A 109 -3.50 -9.33 -5.63
CA LEU A 109 -3.70 -7.93 -5.24
C LEU A 109 -4.61 -7.76 -4.02
N LYS A 110 -5.70 -8.54 -3.92
CA LYS A 110 -6.61 -8.48 -2.75
C LYS A 110 -5.96 -8.94 -1.45
N GLN A 111 -5.09 -9.94 -1.48
CA GLN A 111 -4.34 -10.39 -0.30
C GLN A 111 -3.29 -9.35 0.07
N ARG A 112 -2.53 -8.86 -0.91
CA ARG A 112 -1.53 -7.79 -0.71
C ARG A 112 -2.16 -6.54 -0.08
N ALA A 113 -3.28 -6.08 -0.64
CA ALA A 113 -4.02 -4.93 -0.14
C ALA A 113 -4.58 -5.18 1.28
N ALA A 114 -5.18 -6.34 1.54
CA ALA A 114 -5.68 -6.66 2.88
C ALA A 114 -4.56 -6.71 3.93
N VAL A 115 -3.38 -7.23 3.58
CA VAL A 115 -2.20 -7.21 4.46
C VAL A 115 -1.72 -5.78 4.67
N ALA A 116 -1.52 -5.01 3.60
CA ALA A 116 -1.04 -3.63 3.68
C ALA A 116 -1.97 -2.75 4.54
N TYR A 117 -3.27 -2.78 4.27
CA TYR A 117 -4.24 -1.90 4.94
C TYR A 117 -4.41 -2.27 6.41
N HIS A 118 -4.32 -3.56 6.75
CA HIS A 118 -4.44 -3.98 8.14
C HIS A 118 -3.16 -3.70 8.95
N PHE A 119 -2.00 -4.15 8.46
CA PHE A 119 -0.77 -4.15 9.24
C PHE A 119 0.02 -2.84 9.12
N LEU A 120 -0.10 -2.11 8.02
CA LEU A 120 0.61 -0.83 7.83
C LEU A 120 -0.34 0.36 8.02
N GLY A 121 -1.57 0.25 7.55
CA GLY A 121 -2.61 1.27 7.69
C GLY A 121 -3.49 1.13 8.93
N GLY A 122 -3.21 0.16 9.81
CA GLY A 122 -3.93 -0.01 11.09
C GLY A 122 -5.43 -0.29 10.98
N LEU A 123 -5.96 -0.55 9.78
CA LEU A 123 -7.40 -0.55 9.56
C LEU A 123 -8.05 -1.84 10.08
N PRO A 124 -9.24 -1.74 10.69
CA PRO A 124 -10.03 -2.92 11.01
C PRO A 124 -10.57 -3.56 9.72
N TYR A 125 -10.80 -4.88 9.74
CA TYR A 125 -11.27 -5.60 8.56
C TYR A 125 -12.64 -5.16 8.02
N ALA A 126 -13.44 -4.45 8.81
CA ALA A 126 -14.68 -3.84 8.32
C ALA A 126 -14.40 -2.73 7.29
N GLU A 127 -13.54 -1.77 7.64
CA GLU A 127 -13.10 -0.69 6.72
C GLU A 127 -12.38 -1.27 5.49
N ILE A 128 -11.55 -2.29 5.69
CA ILE A 128 -10.85 -2.96 4.57
C ILE A 128 -11.86 -3.61 3.62
N ALA A 129 -12.93 -4.20 4.14
CA ALA A 129 -13.96 -4.81 3.31
C ALA A 129 -14.70 -3.78 2.46
N ASP A 130 -15.00 -2.61 3.04
CA ASP A 130 -15.61 -1.49 2.32
C ASP A 130 -14.70 -0.97 1.20
N ILE A 131 -13.40 -0.84 1.49
CA ILE A 131 -12.37 -0.43 0.51
C ILE A 131 -12.27 -1.45 -0.63
N LEU A 132 -12.24 -2.75 -0.31
CA LEU A 132 -12.04 -3.83 -1.28
C LEU A 132 -13.35 -4.30 -1.95
N GLY A 133 -14.50 -3.71 -1.59
CA GLY A 133 -15.81 -4.09 -2.10
C GLY A 133 -16.18 -5.55 -1.80
N ASN A 134 -15.92 -6.02 -0.58
CA ASN A 134 -16.21 -7.40 -0.15
C ASN A 134 -16.76 -7.45 1.28
N THR A 135 -16.79 -8.64 1.91
CA THR A 135 -17.28 -8.81 3.28
C THR A 135 -16.13 -8.79 4.30
N PRO A 136 -16.35 -8.37 5.56
CA PRO A 136 -15.32 -8.41 6.61
C PRO A 136 -14.67 -9.79 6.79
N ALA A 137 -15.45 -10.85 6.61
CA ALA A 137 -14.94 -12.23 6.63
C ALA A 137 -14.00 -12.51 5.45
N ALA A 138 -14.33 -12.04 4.24
CA ALA A 138 -13.48 -12.18 3.07
C ALA A 138 -12.18 -11.35 3.20
N ALA A 139 -12.27 -10.12 3.70
CA ALA A 139 -11.09 -9.28 3.98
C ALA A 139 -10.17 -9.93 5.01
N ARG A 140 -10.71 -10.44 6.12
CA ARG A 140 -9.95 -11.19 7.13
C ARG A 140 -9.27 -12.41 6.53
N ARG A 141 -9.99 -13.20 5.74
CA ARG A 141 -9.43 -14.37 5.07
C ARG A 141 -8.31 -13.98 4.11
N ALA A 142 -8.49 -12.96 3.28
CA ALA A 142 -7.46 -12.48 2.36
C ALA A 142 -6.19 -12.02 3.11
N GLY A 143 -6.35 -11.33 4.24
CA GLY A 143 -5.23 -10.96 5.11
C GLY A 143 -4.51 -12.18 5.69
N ALA A 144 -5.27 -13.15 6.22
CA ALA A 144 -4.72 -14.38 6.77
C ALA A 144 -3.96 -15.22 5.72
N ASP A 145 -4.56 -15.40 4.54
CA ASP A 145 -3.96 -16.13 3.42
C ASP A 145 -2.70 -15.41 2.92
N GLY A 146 -2.71 -14.07 2.88
CA GLY A 146 -1.55 -13.27 2.54
C GLY A 146 -0.39 -13.46 3.52
N ILE A 147 -0.65 -13.36 4.84
CA ILE A 147 0.36 -13.63 5.87
C ILE A 147 0.88 -15.06 5.82
N ALA A 148 0.01 -16.05 5.62
CA ALA A 148 0.42 -17.45 5.49
C ALA A 148 1.32 -17.67 4.26
N THR A 149 1.08 -16.96 3.17
CA THR A 149 1.91 -17.00 1.97
C THR A 149 3.26 -16.32 2.20
N LEU A 150 3.27 -15.10 2.77
CA LEU A 150 4.52 -14.39 3.10
C LEU A 150 5.41 -15.20 4.05
N ARG A 151 4.84 -15.84 5.07
CA ARG A 151 5.59 -16.74 5.95
C ARG A 151 6.26 -17.89 5.20
N ARG A 152 5.71 -18.33 4.07
CA ARG A 152 6.29 -19.41 3.27
C ARG A 152 7.34 -18.88 2.30
N THR A 153 7.07 -17.77 1.62
CA THR A 153 7.93 -17.26 0.55
C THR A 153 9.11 -16.46 1.10
N TYR A 154 8.86 -15.52 2.00
CA TYR A 154 9.87 -14.61 2.55
C TYR A 154 10.81 -15.30 3.55
N LEU A 155 10.29 -16.13 4.45
CA LEU A 155 11.15 -16.89 5.39
C LEU A 155 12.01 -17.94 4.67
N SER A 156 11.57 -18.44 3.51
CA SER A 156 12.39 -19.37 2.72
C SER A 156 13.49 -18.66 1.95
N ALA A 157 13.24 -17.45 1.45
CA ALA A 157 14.23 -16.61 0.76
C ALA A 157 15.36 -16.20 1.72
N THR A 158 15.00 -15.53 2.82
CA THR A 158 15.94 -15.11 3.88
C THR A 158 16.78 -16.28 4.45
N ALA A 159 16.19 -17.48 4.60
CA ALA A 159 16.92 -18.66 5.07
C ALA A 159 17.94 -19.21 4.04
N ALA A 160 17.68 -19.04 2.74
CA ALA A 160 18.59 -19.47 1.68
C ALA A 160 19.80 -18.52 1.55
N GLU A 161 19.58 -17.21 1.66
CA GLU A 161 20.63 -16.17 1.68
C GLU A 161 21.64 -16.42 2.82
N GLY A 162 21.14 -16.73 4.02
CA GLY A 162 21.96 -16.99 5.21
C GLY A 162 22.82 -18.27 5.14
N SER A 163 22.57 -19.16 4.18
CA SER A 163 23.40 -20.36 3.95
C SER A 163 24.50 -20.17 2.90
N ARG A 164 24.46 -19.06 2.14
CA ARG A 164 25.42 -18.73 1.07
C ARG A 164 26.52 -17.75 1.51
N SER A 165 26.46 -17.25 2.75
CA SER A 165 27.48 -16.43 3.40
C SER A 165 28.24 -17.25 4.43
#